data_AF-A0A7C1KK90-F1
#
_entry.id   AF-A0A7C1KK90-F1
#
_cell.length_a   1.000
_cell.length_b   1.000
_cell.length_c   1.000
_cell.angle_alpha   90.00
_cell.angle_beta   90.00
_cell.angle_gamma   90.00
#
_symmetry.space_group_name_H-M   'P 1'
#
loop_
_entity.id
_entity.type
_entity.pdbx_description
1 polymer ?
#
loop_
_entity_poly.entity_id
_entity_poly.type
_entity_poly.pdbx_seq_one_letter_code
_entity_poly.pdbx_strand_id
1 'polypeptide(L)' 'MERTDTERIEALNVLTQGYGNGWILRESSTGRGLRLHESEHPDAVPDVRDAIDNFLDTGETKNT' A
#
# COMPACT_ATOMS: atom_id res chain seq x y z
N MET A 1 -1.85 -1.68 -18.99
CA MET A 1 -0.49 -1.14 -19.18
C MET A 1 0.14 -1.21 -17.80
N GLU A 2 1.29 -1.86 -17.67
CA GLU A 2 1.95 -1.99 -16.36
C GLU A 2 2.35 -0.59 -15.86
N ARG A 3 2.04 -0.26 -14.60
CA ARG A 3 2.50 1.01 -14.00
C ARG A 3 4.02 1.00 -13.88
N THR A 4 4.62 2.17 -13.93
CA THR A 4 6.05 2.33 -13.61
C THR A 4 6.26 2.36 -12.11
N ASP A 5 7.48 2.04 -11.66
CA ASP A 5 7.84 2.16 -10.24
C ASP A 5 7.72 3.62 -9.74
N THR A 6 7.95 4.60 -10.60
CA THR A 6 7.74 6.02 -10.28
C THR A 6 6.29 6.33 -9.96
N GLU A 7 5.34 5.91 -10.82
CA GLU A 7 3.91 6.14 -10.60
C GLU A 7 3.41 5.46 -9.33
N ARG A 8 3.91 4.25 -9.02
CA ARG A 8 3.59 3.55 -7.76
C ARG A 8 4.06 4.33 -6.54
N ILE A 9 5.31 4.80 -6.56
CA ILE A 9 5.89 5.55 -5.44
C ILE A 9 5.18 6.88 -5.25
N GLU A 10 4.85 7.60 -6.33
CA GLU A 10 4.11 8.86 -6.24
C GLU A 10 2.73 8.66 -5.63
N ALA A 11 2.00 7.62 -6.04
CA ALA A 11 0.69 7.28 -5.48
C ALA A 11 0.78 6.93 -3.98
N LEU A 12 1.77 6.11 -3.60
CA LEU A 12 2.03 5.80 -2.18
C LEU A 12 2.40 7.05 -1.38
N ASN A 13 3.22 7.94 -1.94
CA ASN A 13 3.64 9.16 -1.26
C ASN A 13 2.44 10.07 -0.96
N VAL A 14 1.50 10.22 -1.89
CA VAL A 14 0.24 10.95 -1.67
C VAL A 14 -0.59 10.32 -0.56
N LEU A 15 -0.73 8.98 -0.58
CA LEU A 15 -1.42 8.26 0.48
C LEU A 15 -0.73 8.46 1.83
N THR A 16 0.59 8.70 1.85
CA THR A 16 1.35 8.83 3.09
C THR A 16 1.31 10.18 3.81
N GLN A 17 0.55 11.16 3.30
CA GLN A 17 0.56 12.54 3.79
C GLN A 17 -0.55 12.87 4.83
N GLY A 18 -1.31 11.89 5.32
CA GLY A 18 -2.39 12.09 6.31
C GLY A 18 -2.28 11.24 7.58
N TYR A 19 -3.07 11.56 8.62
CA TYR A 19 -3.27 10.69 9.79
C TYR A 19 -4.56 9.89 9.62
N GLY A 20 -4.48 8.56 9.52
CA GLY A 20 -5.62 7.66 9.73
C GLY A 20 -5.86 6.60 8.65
N ASN A 21 -5.92 5.35 9.12
CA ASN A 21 -6.60 4.13 8.65
C ASN A 21 -6.68 3.81 7.14
N GLY A 22 -6.14 2.63 6.79
CA GLY A 22 -6.33 1.98 5.48
C GLY A 22 -5.05 1.74 4.68
N TRP A 23 -3.88 1.96 5.29
CA TRP A 23 -2.66 2.06 4.52
C TRP A 23 -2.12 0.66 4.28
N ILE A 24 -1.87 0.37 3.00
CA ILE A 24 -0.98 -0.70 2.58
C ILE A 24 0.37 -0.62 3.31
N LEU A 25 0.68 0.47 4.02
CA LEU A 25 1.88 0.71 4.80
C LEU A 25 1.59 0.80 6.32
N ARG A 26 2.43 0.17 7.14
CA ARG A 26 2.49 0.28 8.61
C ARG A 26 3.88 0.74 9.06
N GLU A 27 3.98 1.39 10.21
CA GLU A 27 5.28 1.65 10.82
C GLU A 27 5.99 0.34 11.17
N SER A 28 7.29 0.27 10.87
CA SER A 28 8.13 -0.82 11.34
C SER A 28 8.27 -0.72 12.85
N SER A 29 7.96 -1.79 13.57
CA SER A 29 8.18 -1.92 15.02
C SER A 29 9.63 -1.71 15.46
N THR A 30 10.58 -1.79 14.52
CA THR A 30 12.01 -1.58 14.74
C THR A 30 12.52 -0.19 14.31
N GLY A 31 11.63 0.73 13.92
CA GLY A 31 12.00 2.09 13.52
C GLY A 31 12.67 2.22 12.15
N ARG A 32 12.59 1.19 11.30
CA ARG A 32 13.15 1.18 9.93
C ARG A 32 12.28 1.88 8.86
N GLY A 33 11.40 2.80 9.28
CA GLY A 33 10.43 3.45 8.40
C GLY A 33 9.16 2.64 8.19
N LEU A 34 8.52 2.80 7.03
CA LEU A 34 7.26 2.16 6.67
C LEU A 34 7.48 0.79 6.01
N ARG A 35 6.56 -0.15 6.25
CA ARG A 35 6.54 -1.50 5.68
C ARG A 35 5.17 -1.81 5.13
N LEU A 36 5.09 -2.69 4.15
CA LEU A 36 3.79 -3.17 3.70
C LEU A 36 3.05 -3.88 4.84
N HIS A 37 1.74 -3.69 4.91
CA HIS A 37 0.87 -4.38 5.84
C HIS A 37 0.70 -5.82 5.35
N GLU A 38 1.22 -6.78 6.11
CA GLU A 38 0.97 -8.19 5.87
C GLU A 38 -0.50 -8.48 6.21
N SER A 39 -1.25 -8.98 5.23
CA SER A 39 -2.67 -9.28 5.36
C SER A 39 -2.93 -10.73 4.99
N GLU A 40 -3.84 -11.38 5.72
CA GLU A 40 -4.35 -12.72 5.38
C GLU A 40 -5.54 -12.64 4.39
N HIS A 41 -5.77 -11.48 3.77
CA HIS A 41 -6.84 -11.32 2.79
C HIS A 41 -6.67 -12.34 1.65
N PRO A 42 -7.75 -12.99 1.16
CA PRO A 42 -7.66 -14.02 0.11
C PRO A 42 -7.05 -13.51 -1.20
N ASP A 43 -7.09 -12.19 -1.43
CA ASP A 43 -6.50 -11.54 -2.61
C ASP A 43 -5.07 -11.01 -2.37
N ALA A 44 -4.45 -11.36 -1.23
CA ALA A 44 -3.06 -10.99 -0.95
C ALA A 44 -2.10 -11.66 -1.95
N VAL A 45 -1.19 -10.86 -2.51
CA VAL A 45 -0.21 -11.31 -3.49
C VAL A 45 1.22 -11.19 -2.94
N PRO A 46 2.13 -12.10 -3.31
CA PRO A 46 3.50 -12.10 -2.79
C PRO A 46 4.39 -11.00 -3.42
N ASP A 47 4.04 -10.51 -4.60
CA ASP A 47 4.79 -9.46 -5.27
C ASP A 47 4.32 -8.06 -4.81
N VAL A 48 5.28 -7.20 -4.51
CA VAL A 48 5.03 -5.86 -4.01
C VAL A 48 4.37 -4.94 -5.06
N ARG A 49 4.75 -5.06 -6.34
CA ARG A 49 4.19 -4.23 -7.41
C ARG A 49 2.74 -4.61 -7.63
N ASP A 50 2.45 -5.91 -7.70
CA ASP A 50 1.09 -6.42 -7.83
C ASP A 50 0.23 -5.99 -6.63
N ALA A 51 0.78 -6.04 -5.40
CA ALA A 51 0.05 -5.61 -4.21
C ALA A 51 -0.32 -4.12 -4.25
N ILE A 52 0.61 -3.27 -4.68
CA ILE A 52 0.37 -1.82 -4.84
C ILE A 52 -0.64 -1.58 -5.96
N ASP A 53 -0.49 -2.23 -7.11
CA ASP A 53 -1.40 -2.06 -8.24
C ASP A 53 -2.82 -2.50 -7.88
N ASN A 54 -2.97 -3.66 -7.23
CA ASN A 54 -4.27 -4.12 -6.72
C ASN A 54 -4.89 -3.12 -5.74
N PHE A 55 -4.10 -2.54 -4.84
CA PHE A 55 -4.59 -1.52 -3.91
C PHE A 55 -5.06 -0.26 -4.63
N LEU A 56 -4.30 0.22 -5.62
CA LEU A 56 -4.65 1.42 -6.40
C LEU A 56 -5.86 1.17 -7.32
N ASP A 57 -6.01 -0.04 -7.85
CA ASP A 57 -7.10 -0.41 -8.75
C ASP A 57 -8.42 -0.71 -8.03
N THR A 58 -8.36 -1.23 -6.80
CA THR A 58 -9.56 -1.55 -6.01
C THR A 58 -10.18 -0.35 -5.31
N GLY A 59 -9.44 0.75 -5.13
CA GLY A 59 -9.95 2.00 -4.58
C GLY A 59 -10.59 1.88 -3.18
N GLU A 60 -10.38 0.77 -2.46
CA GLU A 60 -10.98 0.53 -1.15
C GLU A 60 -10.29 1.39 -0.08
N THR A 61 -10.70 2.66 0.00
CA THR A 61 -10.80 3.36 1.27
C THR A 61 -11.89 2.66 2.09
N LYS A 62 -11.59 1.47 2.65
CA LYS A 62 -12.45 0.88 3.67
C LYS A 62 -12.34 1.74 4.93
N ASN A 63 -13.14 2.79 4.96
CA ASN A 63 -13.54 3.50 6.17
C ASN A 63 -14.09 2.46 7.15
N THR A 64 -13.29 2.11 8.15
CA THR A 64 -13.76 1.46 9.38
C THR A 64 -12.94 1.97 10.56
#